data_AF-A0A497M650-F1
#
_entry.id   AF-A0A497M650-F1
#
_cell.length_a   1.000
_cell.length_b   1.000
_cell.length_c   1.000
_cell.angle_alpha   90.00
_cell.angle_beta   90.00
_cell.angle_gamma   90.00
#
_symmetry.space_group_name_H-M   'P 1'
#
loop_
_entity.id
_entity.type
_entity.pdbx_description
1 polymer ?
#
loop_
_entity_poly.entity_id
_entity_poly.type
_entity_poly.pdbx_seq_one_letter_code
_entity_poly.pdbx_strand_id
1 'polypeptide(L)'
;MTFEIRERDILARIGRLKTKSGEIETPLLFPVVNPNVQPISPKRMREVFGCNALITNAYILKKRFGDKPIEKGVHNFLDFNGVVMTDSGAYQILVYGDIEATPKEIVEYQERIDADIATILDLPTGWKVSKKYAENTVRETLKRAKELFQTKTREDILWVGPIQGGRYLDLVAESAVKVGELPFQIHALGSPTEVMEHYRFDVLVDMIMTAKMNMPMKRPLHLFGAGHPFMFALAVALGCDLFDSAAYAIYARENRYMTEQGTSRLNELEYFPCACPRCSKTTPKDVLEMPQNERQTFLAEHNLYTCLTELRRIKNAIKEGRLWEHLKIRANGHPALLQALKKLKKYEDFIERHSPTTKKAGIFFFDSLDLARPEVVRHRKRMSERYAPPKKAELLILMPQIQMKPFHKSKMFKETMKLLKNKFKRQLDKIHVCFYAAPFGVIPIELDEIYPLSQHETMMPPDMETREYVANQTANYINSTSYKAILMFHDPENWNKSVLNACKKACSKKNIKFKYLKVERARSKTMLKEIEKLFNRNGRTSLD
;
A
#
# COMPACT_ATOMS: atom_id res chain seq x y z
N MET A 1 -24.24 9.60 6.28
CA MET A 1 -22.80 9.34 6.08
C MET A 1 -22.67 8.07 5.24
N THR A 2 -22.07 8.15 4.04
CA THR A 2 -22.13 7.06 3.03
C THR A 2 -21.00 6.04 3.17
N PHE A 3 -19.82 6.46 3.65
CA PHE A 3 -18.65 5.59 3.80
C PHE A 3 -18.01 5.76 5.18
N GLU A 4 -17.75 4.64 5.85
CA GLU A 4 -17.12 4.58 7.18
C GLU A 4 -15.84 3.74 7.09
N ILE A 5 -14.77 4.15 7.77
CA ILE A 5 -13.51 3.40 7.81
C ILE A 5 -13.40 2.67 9.15
N ARG A 6 -13.17 1.35 9.11
CA ARG A 6 -13.13 0.47 10.28
C ARG A 6 -11.72 0.09 10.69
N GLU A 7 -10.88 -0.29 9.73
CA GLU A 7 -9.48 -0.70 9.97
C GLU A 7 -8.58 -0.06 8.90
N ARG A 8 -7.30 0.15 9.22
CA ARG A 8 -6.32 0.74 8.30
C ARG A 8 -4.96 0.08 8.44
N ASP A 9 -4.24 0.01 7.34
CA ASP A 9 -2.80 -0.28 7.30
C ASP A 9 -2.19 0.37 6.06
N ILE A 10 -1.06 1.06 6.20
CA ILE A 10 -0.50 1.91 5.13
C ILE A 10 -1.57 2.97 4.72
N LEU A 11 -1.93 3.08 3.43
CA LEU A 11 -3.06 3.87 2.95
C LEU A 11 -4.32 3.02 2.76
N ALA A 12 -4.21 1.70 2.93
CA ALA A 12 -5.33 0.78 2.79
C ALA A 12 -6.31 0.94 3.92
N ARG A 13 -7.57 0.62 3.62
CA ARG A 13 -8.64 0.68 4.59
C ARG A 13 -9.70 -0.37 4.33
N ILE A 14 -10.14 -1.01 5.40
CA ILE A 14 -11.39 -1.74 5.41
C ILE A 14 -12.47 -0.73 5.78
N GLY A 15 -13.42 -0.54 4.88
CA GLY A 15 -14.52 0.39 5.08
C GLY A 15 -15.86 -0.23 4.77
N ARG A 16 -16.93 0.45 5.20
CA ARG A 16 -18.33 0.08 4.95
C ARG A 16 -18.95 1.18 4.10
N LEU A 17 -19.38 0.82 2.90
CA LEU A 17 -20.10 1.70 1.99
C LEU A 17 -21.58 1.32 2.02
N LYS A 18 -22.44 2.27 2.39
CA LYS A 18 -23.89 2.08 2.45
C LYS A 18 -24.54 2.60 1.17
N THR A 19 -25.32 1.73 0.50
CA THR A 19 -26.18 2.06 -0.64
C THR A 19 -27.65 1.86 -0.26
N LYS A 20 -28.58 2.14 -1.19
CA LYS A 20 -30.01 1.89 -0.98
C LYS A 20 -30.37 0.40 -0.91
N SER A 21 -29.68 -0.47 -1.67
CA SER A 21 -29.95 -1.91 -1.72
C SER A 21 -29.05 -2.76 -0.82
N GLY A 22 -28.19 -2.15 -0.01
CA GLY A 22 -27.39 -2.86 0.98
C GLY A 22 -26.08 -2.18 1.33
N GLU A 23 -25.19 -2.94 1.95
CA GLU A 23 -23.90 -2.45 2.39
C GLU A 23 -22.80 -3.36 1.87
N ILE A 24 -21.68 -2.75 1.48
CA ILE A 24 -20.53 -3.46 0.94
C ILE A 24 -19.28 -3.09 1.73
N GLU A 25 -18.41 -4.08 1.93
CA GLU A 25 -17.16 -3.91 2.66
C GLU A 25 -15.98 -3.80 1.69
N THR A 26 -15.23 -2.70 1.78
CA THR A 26 -14.02 -2.46 1.00
C THR A 26 -12.79 -3.10 1.67
N PRO A 27 -11.71 -3.44 0.95
CA PRO A 27 -11.59 -3.40 -0.51
C PRO A 27 -12.49 -4.44 -1.21
N LEU A 28 -13.09 -4.08 -2.34
CA LEU A 28 -14.09 -4.91 -3.04
C LEU A 28 -13.83 -4.97 -4.55
N LEU A 29 -14.00 -6.16 -5.14
CA LEU A 29 -14.10 -6.35 -6.58
C LEU A 29 -15.57 -6.46 -6.99
N PHE A 30 -15.99 -5.65 -7.97
CA PHE A 30 -17.22 -5.81 -8.72
C PHE A 30 -16.95 -6.69 -9.95
N PRO A 31 -17.44 -7.94 -10.00
CA PRO A 31 -17.38 -8.74 -11.22
C PRO A 31 -18.21 -8.05 -12.31
N VAL A 32 -17.62 -7.84 -13.49
CA VAL A 32 -18.33 -7.23 -14.62
C VAL A 32 -19.28 -8.24 -15.24
N VAL A 33 -20.55 -7.83 -15.33
CA VAL A 33 -21.65 -8.60 -15.88
C VAL A 33 -22.07 -8.03 -17.22
N ASN A 34 -21.90 -8.82 -18.28
CA ASN A 34 -22.51 -8.57 -19.58
C ASN A 34 -23.66 -9.58 -19.78
N PRO A 35 -24.93 -9.15 -19.70
CA PRO A 35 -26.07 -10.08 -19.80
C PRO A 35 -26.18 -10.84 -21.13
N ASN A 36 -25.46 -10.41 -22.18
CA ASN A 36 -25.46 -11.13 -23.45
C ASN A 36 -24.59 -12.39 -23.42
N VAL A 37 -23.47 -12.36 -22.69
CA VAL A 37 -22.49 -13.45 -22.67
C VAL A 37 -21.85 -13.51 -21.29
N GLN A 38 -22.26 -14.48 -20.48
CA GLN A 38 -21.72 -14.67 -19.15
C GLN A 38 -21.43 -16.15 -18.84
N PRO A 39 -20.18 -16.48 -18.46
CA PRO A 39 -19.83 -17.84 -18.04
C PRO A 39 -20.33 -18.17 -16.63
N ILE A 40 -20.70 -17.17 -15.83
CA ILE A 40 -21.22 -17.33 -14.47
C ILE A 40 -22.43 -16.41 -14.33
N SER A 41 -23.59 -16.94 -13.92
CA SER A 41 -24.78 -16.12 -13.70
C SER A 41 -24.65 -15.25 -12.45
N PRO A 42 -25.29 -14.06 -12.39
CA PRO A 42 -25.22 -13.19 -11.22
C PRO A 42 -25.75 -13.84 -9.94
N LYS A 43 -26.85 -14.60 -10.03
CA LYS A 43 -27.36 -15.43 -8.93
C LYS A 43 -26.30 -16.37 -8.37
N ARG A 44 -25.57 -17.06 -9.24
CA ARG A 44 -24.48 -17.96 -8.83
C ARG A 44 -23.31 -17.20 -8.21
N MET A 45 -22.96 -16.02 -8.73
CA MET A 45 -21.96 -15.15 -8.09
C MET A 45 -22.34 -14.80 -6.65
N ARG A 46 -23.63 -14.55 -6.39
CA ARG A 46 -24.13 -14.32 -5.03
C ARG A 46 -24.05 -15.58 -4.17
N GLU A 47 -24.73 -16.65 -4.60
CA GLU A 47 -24.98 -17.83 -3.78
C GLU A 47 -23.74 -18.69 -3.53
N VAL A 48 -22.85 -18.80 -4.52
CA VAL A 48 -21.68 -19.69 -4.47
C VAL A 48 -20.40 -18.93 -4.13
N PHE A 49 -20.21 -17.74 -4.70
CA PHE A 49 -18.98 -16.97 -4.53
C PHE A 49 -19.05 -15.92 -3.41
N GLY A 50 -20.25 -15.65 -2.88
CA GLY A 50 -20.45 -14.62 -1.86
C GLY A 50 -20.24 -13.20 -2.38
N CYS A 51 -20.40 -12.97 -3.69
CA CYS A 51 -20.32 -11.63 -4.27
C CYS A 51 -21.51 -10.80 -3.80
N ASN A 52 -21.25 -9.79 -2.99
CA ASN A 52 -22.29 -8.88 -2.49
C ASN A 52 -22.56 -7.69 -3.40
N ALA A 53 -21.74 -7.52 -4.44
CA ALA A 53 -21.93 -6.50 -5.44
C ALA A 53 -21.40 -6.94 -6.80
N LEU A 54 -21.93 -6.33 -7.85
CA LEU A 54 -21.49 -6.50 -9.23
C LEU A 54 -21.57 -5.19 -9.99
N ILE A 55 -20.97 -5.16 -11.19
CA ILE A 55 -21.09 -4.02 -12.09
C ILE A 55 -21.61 -4.48 -13.45
N THR A 56 -22.48 -3.70 -14.08
CA THR A 56 -22.85 -3.87 -15.49
C THR A 56 -22.71 -2.55 -16.24
N ASN A 57 -23.02 -2.54 -17.54
CA ASN A 57 -22.82 -1.38 -18.39
C ASN A 57 -24.18 -0.87 -18.88
N ALA A 58 -24.56 0.34 -18.45
CA ALA A 58 -25.85 0.94 -18.74
C ALA A 58 -26.06 1.17 -20.24
N TYR A 59 -25.02 1.57 -20.97
CA TYR A 59 -25.10 1.74 -22.43
C TYR A 59 -25.38 0.42 -23.15
N ILE A 60 -24.70 -0.67 -22.76
CA ILE A 60 -24.95 -2.01 -23.33
C ILE A 60 -26.37 -2.48 -22.99
N LEU A 61 -26.84 -2.24 -21.76
CA LEU A 61 -28.21 -2.56 -21.35
C LEU A 61 -29.24 -1.85 -22.24
N LYS A 62 -29.11 -0.52 -22.37
CA LYS A 62 -29.99 0.30 -23.22
C LYS A 62 -29.97 -0.18 -24.66
N LYS A 63 -28.78 -0.36 -25.24
CA LYS A 63 -28.61 -0.71 -26.67
C LYS A 63 -29.13 -2.10 -27.01
N ARG A 64 -29.00 -3.09 -26.11
CA ARG A 64 -29.33 -4.50 -26.39
C ARG A 64 -30.69 -4.93 -25.86
N PHE A 65 -31.16 -4.32 -24.76
CA PHE A 65 -32.36 -4.75 -24.06
C PHE A 65 -33.44 -3.65 -23.97
N GLY A 66 -33.15 -2.43 -24.42
CA GLY A 66 -34.10 -1.32 -24.42
C GLY A 66 -34.65 -1.05 -23.02
N ASP A 67 -35.97 -1.04 -22.90
CA ASP A 67 -36.69 -0.73 -21.66
C ASP A 67 -36.93 -1.96 -20.77
N LYS A 68 -36.57 -3.19 -21.19
CA LYS A 68 -36.76 -4.39 -20.36
C LYS A 68 -36.10 -4.30 -18.97
N PRO A 69 -34.88 -3.77 -18.82
CA PRO A 69 -34.28 -3.56 -17.50
C PRO A 69 -34.96 -2.46 -16.68
N ILE A 70 -35.63 -1.51 -17.33
CA ILE A 70 -36.42 -0.47 -16.67
C ILE A 70 -37.72 -1.07 -16.12
N GLU A 71 -38.42 -1.86 -16.93
CA GLU A 71 -39.67 -2.53 -16.52
C GLU A 71 -39.48 -3.48 -15.33
N LYS A 72 -38.35 -4.18 -15.28
CA LYS A 72 -38.06 -5.17 -14.23
C LYS A 72 -37.28 -4.57 -13.04
N GLY A 73 -36.58 -3.47 -13.24
CA GLY A 73 -35.48 -3.03 -12.37
C GLY A 73 -34.22 -3.90 -12.57
N VAL A 74 -33.03 -3.30 -12.42
CA VAL A 74 -31.76 -3.97 -12.74
C VAL A 74 -31.52 -5.23 -11.90
N HIS A 75 -31.96 -5.23 -10.63
CA HIS A 75 -31.80 -6.36 -9.72
C HIS A 75 -32.56 -7.61 -10.18
N ASN A 76 -33.85 -7.46 -10.49
CA ASN A 76 -34.67 -8.58 -10.98
C ASN A 76 -34.27 -8.98 -12.40
N PHE A 77 -33.86 -8.01 -13.24
CA PHE A 77 -33.39 -8.29 -14.58
C PHE A 77 -32.12 -9.18 -14.58
N LEU A 78 -31.21 -8.93 -13.64
CA LEU A 78 -29.97 -9.71 -13.49
C LEU A 78 -30.12 -10.96 -12.61
N ASP A 79 -31.27 -11.16 -11.96
CA ASP A 79 -31.46 -12.17 -10.90
C ASP A 79 -30.39 -12.04 -9.79
N PHE A 80 -30.23 -10.80 -9.28
CA PHE A 80 -29.23 -10.46 -8.28
C PHE A 80 -29.76 -9.50 -7.21
N ASN A 81 -29.73 -9.94 -5.96
CA ASN A 81 -30.25 -9.20 -4.80
C ASN A 81 -29.17 -8.46 -3.99
N GLY A 82 -27.96 -8.31 -4.52
CA GLY A 82 -26.90 -7.48 -3.94
C GLY A 82 -26.81 -6.10 -4.60
N VAL A 83 -25.74 -5.36 -4.31
CA VAL A 83 -25.51 -4.02 -4.84
C VAL A 83 -25.13 -4.04 -6.32
N VAL A 84 -25.81 -3.25 -7.15
CA VAL A 84 -25.54 -3.15 -8.60
C VAL A 84 -24.95 -1.78 -8.95
N MET A 85 -23.68 -1.79 -9.33
CA MET A 85 -23.03 -0.64 -9.95
C MET A 85 -23.27 -0.64 -11.46
N THR A 86 -23.35 0.54 -12.05
CA THR A 86 -23.41 0.70 -13.50
C THR A 86 -22.29 1.61 -14.01
N ASP A 87 -21.55 1.10 -14.98
CA ASP A 87 -20.72 1.92 -15.86
C ASP A 87 -21.59 2.61 -16.91
N SER A 88 -21.16 3.78 -17.37
CA SER A 88 -21.83 4.62 -18.35
C SER A 88 -21.67 4.15 -19.79
N GLY A 89 -20.64 3.33 -20.05
CA GLY A 89 -20.20 2.96 -21.39
C GLY A 89 -19.06 3.82 -21.93
N ALA A 90 -18.43 4.63 -21.07
CA ALA A 90 -17.26 5.43 -21.43
C ALA A 90 -16.13 4.58 -22.06
N TYR A 91 -15.96 3.33 -21.61
CA TYR A 91 -14.98 2.41 -22.22
C TYR A 91 -15.25 2.15 -23.72
N GLN A 92 -16.50 2.19 -24.17
CA GLN A 92 -16.80 2.04 -25.60
C GLN A 92 -16.31 3.26 -26.41
N ILE A 93 -16.27 4.47 -25.84
CA ILE A 93 -15.67 5.64 -26.50
C ILE A 93 -14.17 5.40 -26.71
N LEU A 94 -13.48 4.82 -25.72
CA LEU A 94 -12.05 4.50 -25.83
C LEU A 94 -11.76 3.50 -26.96
N VAL A 95 -12.62 2.50 -27.13
CA VAL A 95 -12.42 1.39 -28.09
C VAL A 95 -12.92 1.73 -29.49
N TYR A 96 -14.08 2.40 -29.60
CA TYR A 96 -14.79 2.61 -30.87
C TYR A 96 -14.85 4.08 -31.32
N GLY A 97 -14.35 5.01 -30.50
CA GLY A 97 -14.29 6.44 -30.81
C GLY A 97 -15.53 7.25 -30.42
N ASP A 98 -16.72 6.63 -30.39
CA ASP A 98 -17.97 7.30 -30.01
C ASP A 98 -19.01 6.32 -29.45
N ILE A 99 -20.06 6.86 -28.81
CA ILE A 99 -21.26 6.12 -28.43
C ILE A 99 -22.54 6.86 -28.82
N GLU A 100 -23.57 6.12 -29.20
CA GLU A 100 -24.88 6.66 -29.59
C GLU A 100 -25.76 6.92 -28.33
N ALA A 101 -25.26 7.73 -27.40
CA ALA A 101 -26.01 8.15 -26.22
C ALA A 101 -25.49 9.47 -25.67
N THR A 102 -26.39 10.36 -25.25
CA THR A 102 -25.99 11.60 -24.56
C THR A 102 -25.72 11.36 -23.08
N PRO A 103 -24.90 12.19 -22.40
CA PRO A 103 -24.70 12.09 -20.95
C PRO A 103 -26.01 12.12 -20.15
N LYS A 104 -26.96 12.98 -20.56
CA LYS A 104 -28.29 13.09 -19.95
C LYS A 104 -29.09 11.78 -20.09
N GLU A 105 -29.13 11.20 -21.28
CA GLU A 105 -29.83 9.94 -21.51
C GLU A 105 -29.26 8.78 -20.68
N ILE A 106 -27.94 8.72 -20.47
CA ILE A 106 -27.32 7.69 -19.64
C ILE A 106 -27.72 7.87 -18.17
N VAL A 107 -27.70 9.09 -17.65
CA VAL A 107 -28.14 9.40 -16.29
C VAL A 107 -29.60 9.01 -16.08
N GLU A 108 -30.49 9.44 -16.98
CA GLU A 108 -31.92 9.10 -16.92
C GLU A 108 -32.14 7.59 -16.98
N TYR A 109 -31.41 6.89 -17.85
CA TYR A 109 -31.49 5.44 -17.95
C TYR A 109 -31.01 4.74 -16.66
N GLN A 110 -29.88 5.16 -16.09
CA GLN A 110 -29.36 4.63 -14.82
C GLN A 110 -30.33 4.84 -13.65
N GLU A 111 -31.00 5.99 -13.59
CA GLU A 111 -32.05 6.26 -12.59
C GLU A 111 -33.28 5.36 -12.78
N ARG A 112 -33.72 5.16 -14.03
CA ARG A 112 -34.90 4.35 -14.40
C ARG A 112 -34.68 2.84 -14.21
N ILE A 113 -33.48 2.33 -14.44
CA ILE A 113 -33.15 0.91 -14.14
C ILE A 113 -32.89 0.66 -12.65
N ASP A 114 -33.00 1.70 -11.82
CA ASP A 114 -32.85 1.62 -10.36
C ASP A 114 -31.45 1.23 -9.88
N ALA A 115 -30.38 1.70 -10.54
CA ALA A 115 -28.99 1.41 -10.13
C ALA A 115 -28.69 1.88 -8.69
N ASP A 116 -27.81 1.18 -7.96
CA ASP A 116 -27.35 1.59 -6.63
C ASP A 116 -26.20 2.59 -6.68
N ILE A 117 -25.29 2.33 -7.61
CA ILE A 117 -24.09 3.12 -7.86
C ILE A 117 -24.03 3.39 -9.37
N ALA A 118 -23.86 4.63 -9.76
CA ALA A 118 -23.83 5.02 -11.16
C ALA A 118 -22.59 5.87 -11.47
N THR A 119 -21.99 5.59 -12.62
CA THR A 119 -20.87 6.38 -13.16
C THR A 119 -21.41 7.30 -14.24
N ILE A 120 -20.97 8.55 -14.25
CA ILE A 120 -21.30 9.48 -15.35
C ILE A 120 -20.67 9.02 -16.66
N LEU A 121 -21.19 9.50 -17.78
CA LEU A 121 -20.54 9.33 -19.08
C LEU A 121 -19.34 10.27 -19.21
N ASP A 122 -18.20 9.92 -18.63
CA ASP A 122 -16.96 10.66 -18.77
C ASP A 122 -16.29 10.44 -20.13
N LEU A 123 -15.17 11.12 -20.36
CA LEU A 123 -14.36 10.95 -21.57
C LEU A 123 -13.01 10.33 -21.19
N PRO A 124 -12.81 9.02 -21.38
CA PRO A 124 -11.54 8.36 -21.07
C PRO A 124 -10.40 8.95 -21.87
N THR A 125 -9.31 9.27 -21.17
CA THR A 125 -8.14 9.91 -21.79
C THR A 125 -7.38 8.94 -22.70
N GLY A 126 -7.29 7.67 -22.30
CA GLY A 126 -6.43 6.70 -22.98
C GLY A 126 -4.94 6.95 -22.74
N TRP A 127 -4.10 6.04 -23.25
CA TRP A 127 -2.67 6.10 -22.96
C TRP A 127 -1.84 6.87 -24.00
N LYS A 128 -2.09 6.64 -25.29
CA LYS A 128 -1.26 7.12 -26.41
C LYS A 128 -1.75 8.45 -26.99
N VAL A 129 -2.14 9.40 -26.14
CA VAL A 129 -2.72 10.68 -26.56
C VAL A 129 -1.83 11.88 -26.28
N SER A 130 -2.02 12.97 -27.04
CA SER A 130 -1.33 14.24 -26.81
C SER A 130 -1.83 14.92 -25.53
N LYS A 131 -1.01 15.81 -24.94
CA LYS A 131 -1.39 16.56 -23.74
C LYS A 131 -2.64 17.42 -24.00
N LYS A 132 -2.70 18.07 -25.16
CA LYS A 132 -3.87 18.87 -25.59
C LYS A 132 -5.16 18.05 -25.66
N TYR A 133 -5.09 16.81 -26.13
CA TYR A 133 -6.25 15.92 -26.12
C TYR A 133 -6.65 15.54 -24.69
N ALA A 134 -5.68 15.21 -23.83
CA ALA A 134 -5.92 14.91 -22.42
C ALA A 134 -6.51 16.11 -21.64
N GLU A 135 -6.09 17.34 -21.94
CA GLU A 135 -6.71 18.56 -21.39
C GLU A 135 -8.19 18.65 -21.80
N ASN A 136 -8.51 18.32 -23.05
CA ASN A 136 -9.89 18.30 -23.52
C ASN A 136 -10.72 17.20 -22.83
N THR A 137 -10.15 16.00 -22.62
CA THR A 137 -10.87 14.92 -21.93
C THR A 137 -11.17 15.26 -20.47
N VAL A 138 -10.22 15.88 -19.76
CA VAL A 138 -10.43 16.39 -18.41
C VAL A 138 -11.49 17.49 -18.40
N ARG A 139 -11.39 18.48 -19.29
CA ARG A 139 -12.36 19.58 -19.40
C ARG A 139 -13.78 19.07 -19.64
N GLU A 140 -13.96 18.16 -20.59
CA GLU A 140 -15.26 17.58 -20.93
C GLU A 140 -15.81 16.71 -19.79
N THR A 141 -14.96 15.90 -19.16
CA THR A 141 -15.34 15.11 -17.97
C THR A 141 -15.84 16.02 -16.85
N LEU A 142 -15.13 17.13 -16.57
CA LEU A 142 -15.53 18.10 -15.55
C LEU A 142 -16.83 18.83 -15.89
N LYS A 143 -17.06 19.14 -17.16
CA LYS A 143 -18.32 19.72 -17.63
C LYS A 143 -19.48 18.77 -17.34
N ARG A 144 -19.38 17.51 -17.79
CA ARG A 144 -20.42 16.49 -17.57
C ARG A 144 -20.63 16.17 -16.09
N ALA A 145 -19.55 16.21 -15.30
CA ALA A 145 -19.60 16.04 -13.85
C ALA A 145 -20.43 17.13 -13.16
N LYS A 146 -20.38 18.37 -13.65
CA LYS A 146 -21.22 19.48 -13.16
C LYS A 146 -22.67 19.34 -13.63
N GLU A 147 -22.87 18.98 -14.89
CA GLU A 147 -24.20 18.78 -15.50
C GLU A 147 -25.00 17.67 -14.81
N LEU A 148 -24.33 16.63 -14.29
CA LEU A 148 -24.97 15.59 -13.49
C LEU A 148 -25.82 16.20 -12.37
N PHE A 149 -25.28 17.14 -11.60
CA PHE A 149 -25.97 17.71 -10.45
C PHE A 149 -27.12 18.67 -10.83
N GLN A 150 -27.25 18.99 -12.12
CA GLN A 150 -28.39 19.73 -12.66
C GLN A 150 -29.45 18.79 -13.25
N THR A 151 -29.06 17.56 -13.61
CA THR A 151 -29.89 16.63 -14.39
C THR A 151 -30.45 15.49 -13.53
N LYS A 152 -29.67 14.99 -12.57
CA LYS A 152 -30.10 13.88 -11.71
C LYS A 152 -31.36 14.27 -10.92
N THR A 153 -32.28 13.33 -10.81
CA THR A 153 -33.54 13.50 -10.07
C THR A 153 -33.56 12.72 -8.75
N ARG A 154 -32.62 11.79 -8.58
CA ARG A 154 -32.53 10.91 -7.42
C ARG A 154 -31.33 11.25 -6.52
N GLU A 155 -31.56 11.14 -5.20
CA GLU A 155 -30.55 11.34 -4.14
C GLU A 155 -30.10 10.03 -3.49
N ASP A 156 -30.81 8.94 -3.72
CA ASP A 156 -30.55 7.63 -3.12
C ASP A 156 -29.54 6.78 -3.92
N ILE A 157 -29.19 7.20 -5.14
CA ILE A 157 -28.14 6.59 -5.98
C ILE A 157 -26.79 7.24 -5.63
N LEU A 158 -25.78 6.41 -5.40
CA LEU A 158 -24.42 6.91 -5.22
C LEU A 158 -23.79 7.18 -6.59
N TRP A 159 -23.17 8.35 -6.73
CA TRP A 159 -22.52 8.73 -7.98
C TRP A 159 -21.00 8.65 -7.88
N VAL A 160 -20.40 8.14 -8.95
CA VAL A 160 -18.94 8.05 -9.14
C VAL A 160 -18.47 9.23 -9.97
N GLY A 161 -17.50 9.97 -9.44
CA GLY A 161 -16.79 11.05 -10.12
C GLY A 161 -15.46 10.56 -10.73
N PRO A 162 -15.35 10.44 -12.06
CA PRO A 162 -14.13 9.97 -12.71
C PRO A 162 -13.02 11.02 -12.71
N ILE A 163 -11.80 10.58 -12.45
CA ILE A 163 -10.56 11.36 -12.48
C ILE A 163 -9.81 10.95 -13.74
N GLN A 164 -9.65 11.89 -14.67
CA GLN A 164 -9.01 11.69 -15.98
C GLN A 164 -7.67 12.43 -16.05
N GLY A 165 -6.97 12.33 -17.19
CA GLY A 165 -5.64 12.92 -17.41
C GLY A 165 -4.60 11.91 -17.89
N GLY A 166 -4.85 10.60 -17.71
CA GLY A 166 -4.01 9.52 -18.21
C GLY A 166 -2.57 9.63 -17.71
N ARG A 167 -1.60 9.69 -18.62
CA ARG A 167 -0.17 9.77 -18.30
C ARG A 167 0.30 11.15 -17.79
N TYR A 168 -0.53 12.19 -17.92
CA TYR A 168 -0.20 13.57 -17.55
C TYR A 168 -0.62 13.83 -16.10
N LEU A 169 0.31 13.63 -15.16
CA LEU A 169 0.00 13.66 -13.72
C LEU A 169 -0.48 15.03 -13.23
N ASP A 170 -0.07 16.12 -13.87
CA ASP A 170 -0.59 17.47 -13.60
C ASP A 170 -2.11 17.56 -13.90
N LEU A 171 -2.56 16.93 -14.98
CA LEU A 171 -3.98 16.85 -15.33
C LEU A 171 -4.75 15.89 -14.41
N VAL A 172 -4.11 14.78 -13.98
CA VAL A 172 -4.71 13.88 -12.97
C VAL A 172 -4.92 14.61 -11.65
N ALA A 173 -3.95 15.42 -11.21
CA ALA A 173 -4.07 16.23 -10.01
C ALA A 173 -5.19 17.27 -10.16
N GLU A 174 -5.22 18.02 -11.27
CA GLU A 174 -6.27 19.00 -11.55
C GLU A 174 -7.67 18.36 -11.54
N SER A 175 -7.83 17.24 -12.23
CA SER A 175 -9.09 16.49 -12.28
C SER A 175 -9.49 16.00 -10.90
N ALA A 176 -8.55 15.49 -10.09
CA ALA A 176 -8.83 14.99 -8.75
C ALA A 176 -9.30 16.10 -7.79
N VAL A 177 -8.69 17.29 -7.86
CA VAL A 177 -9.13 18.45 -7.07
C VAL A 177 -10.54 18.87 -7.48
N LYS A 178 -10.75 19.15 -8.77
CA LYS A 178 -12.02 19.71 -9.26
C LYS A 178 -13.21 18.75 -9.14
N VAL A 179 -13.00 17.44 -9.37
CA VAL A 179 -14.03 16.42 -9.10
C VAL A 179 -14.24 16.27 -7.59
N GLY A 180 -13.17 16.41 -6.80
CA GLY A 180 -13.18 16.41 -5.34
C GLY A 180 -14.07 17.49 -4.72
N GLU A 181 -14.20 18.64 -5.37
CA GLU A 181 -15.08 19.74 -4.93
C GLU A 181 -16.57 19.42 -5.13
N LEU A 182 -16.90 18.52 -6.04
CA LEU A 182 -18.29 18.13 -6.33
C LEU A 182 -18.81 17.10 -5.31
N PRO A 183 -20.14 16.99 -5.11
CA PRO A 183 -20.73 16.14 -4.08
C PRO A 183 -20.80 14.64 -4.45
N PHE A 184 -19.85 14.12 -5.24
CA PHE A 184 -19.73 12.68 -5.51
C PHE A 184 -19.40 11.88 -4.25
N GLN A 185 -19.95 10.67 -4.13
CA GLN A 185 -19.68 9.80 -2.99
C GLN A 185 -18.46 8.91 -3.23
N ILE A 186 -18.18 8.55 -4.49
CA ILE A 186 -17.05 7.69 -4.90
C ILE A 186 -16.26 8.43 -5.98
N HIS A 187 -14.94 8.26 -5.99
CA HIS A 187 -14.09 8.80 -7.08
C HIS A 187 -13.42 7.64 -7.78
N ALA A 188 -13.21 7.73 -9.09
CA ALA A 188 -12.62 6.64 -9.85
C ALA A 188 -11.46 7.11 -10.70
N LEU A 189 -10.31 6.42 -10.63
CA LEU A 189 -9.18 6.71 -11.50
C LEU A 189 -9.42 6.06 -12.88
N GLY A 190 -9.58 6.91 -13.89
CA GLY A 190 -9.80 6.51 -15.28
C GLY A 190 -8.51 6.29 -16.07
N SER A 191 -8.62 5.53 -17.15
CA SER A 191 -7.51 5.18 -18.07
C SER A 191 -6.30 4.40 -17.48
N PRO A 192 -6.41 3.59 -16.39
CA PRO A 192 -5.27 2.77 -15.94
C PRO A 192 -5.15 1.43 -16.69
N THR A 193 -6.16 1.02 -17.47
CA THR A 193 -6.24 -0.33 -18.07
C THR A 193 -5.01 -0.67 -18.91
N GLU A 194 -4.66 0.17 -19.89
CA GLU A 194 -3.46 -0.04 -20.72
C GLU A 194 -2.15 0.00 -19.90
N VAL A 195 -2.13 0.66 -18.75
CA VAL A 195 -0.95 0.68 -17.85
C VAL A 195 -0.79 -0.68 -17.19
N MET A 196 -1.89 -1.25 -16.71
CA MET A 196 -1.93 -2.56 -16.06
C MET A 196 -1.67 -3.71 -17.03
N GLU A 197 -2.27 -3.68 -18.22
CA GLU A 197 -2.07 -4.69 -19.27
C GLU A 197 -0.61 -4.77 -19.76
N HIS A 198 0.10 -3.64 -19.77
CA HIS A 198 1.52 -3.57 -20.12
C HIS A 198 2.46 -3.67 -18.91
N TYR A 199 1.95 -4.08 -17.75
CA TYR A 199 2.74 -4.29 -16.52
C TYR A 199 3.53 -3.05 -16.06
N ARG A 200 3.06 -1.83 -16.36
CA ARG A 200 3.72 -0.56 -15.96
C ARG A 200 3.28 -0.11 -14.56
N PHE A 201 3.47 -0.98 -13.57
CA PHE A 201 2.95 -0.75 -12.23
C PHE A 201 3.62 0.40 -11.47
N ASP A 202 4.85 0.76 -11.82
CA ASP A 202 5.53 1.94 -11.27
C ASP A 202 4.89 3.25 -11.74
N VAL A 203 4.37 3.27 -12.97
CA VAL A 203 3.54 4.38 -13.47
C VAL A 203 2.16 4.35 -12.84
N LEU A 204 1.58 3.16 -12.64
CA LEU A 204 0.31 3.02 -11.90
C LEU A 204 0.42 3.60 -10.48
N VAL A 205 1.54 3.37 -9.78
CA VAL A 205 1.83 4.00 -8.49
C VAL A 205 1.76 5.52 -8.59
N ASP A 206 2.44 6.12 -9.58
CA ASP A 206 2.43 7.57 -9.77
C ASP A 206 1.00 8.10 -10.05
N MET A 207 0.20 7.40 -10.86
CA MET A 207 -1.19 7.79 -11.15
C MET A 207 -2.09 7.71 -9.91
N ILE A 208 -2.07 6.58 -9.19
CA ILE A 208 -2.89 6.38 -7.98
C ILE A 208 -2.51 7.38 -6.91
N MET A 209 -1.22 7.56 -6.63
CA MET A 209 -0.77 8.50 -5.61
C MET A 209 -1.12 9.95 -5.97
N THR A 210 -0.99 10.33 -7.24
CA THR A 210 -1.39 11.65 -7.71
C THR A 210 -2.88 11.90 -7.48
N ALA A 211 -3.75 10.95 -7.84
CA ALA A 211 -5.18 11.07 -7.56
C ALA A 211 -5.44 11.13 -6.04
N LYS A 212 -4.83 10.23 -5.27
CA LYS A 212 -5.07 10.10 -3.82
C LYS A 212 -4.65 11.31 -3.02
N MET A 213 -3.54 11.96 -3.40
CA MET A 213 -3.03 13.16 -2.77
C MET A 213 -3.90 14.41 -3.03
N ASN A 214 -4.73 14.38 -4.08
CA ASN A 214 -5.50 15.54 -4.54
C ASN A 214 -7.02 15.38 -4.41
N MET A 215 -7.52 14.18 -4.06
CA MET A 215 -8.93 13.93 -3.79
C MET A 215 -9.26 13.97 -2.28
N PRO A 216 -10.53 14.15 -1.89
CA PRO A 216 -10.94 14.04 -0.49
C PRO A 216 -10.65 12.65 0.11
N MET A 217 -9.76 12.59 1.09
CA MET A 217 -9.34 11.32 1.72
C MET A 217 -10.48 10.52 2.34
N LYS A 218 -11.63 11.14 2.67
CA LYS A 218 -12.80 10.45 3.25
C LYS A 218 -13.66 9.69 2.22
N ARG A 219 -13.41 9.84 0.92
CA ARG A 219 -14.20 9.20 -0.15
C ARG A 219 -13.48 7.98 -0.73
N PRO A 220 -14.19 6.88 -1.06
CA PRO A 220 -13.58 5.72 -1.71
C PRO A 220 -12.94 6.06 -3.05
N LEU A 221 -11.81 5.41 -3.35
CA LEU A 221 -11.16 5.45 -4.66
C LEU A 221 -11.39 4.12 -5.39
N HIS A 222 -12.05 4.18 -6.52
CA HIS A 222 -12.25 3.07 -7.46
C HIS A 222 -11.15 3.06 -8.51
N LEU A 223 -10.57 1.90 -8.80
CA LEU A 223 -9.57 1.74 -9.85
C LEU A 223 -10.20 1.00 -11.04
N PHE A 224 -10.48 1.75 -12.12
CA PHE A 224 -11.22 1.18 -13.25
C PHE A 224 -10.46 0.06 -13.96
N GLY A 225 -11.17 -1.03 -14.30
CA GLY A 225 -10.62 -2.15 -15.08
C GLY A 225 -9.61 -3.03 -14.34
N ALA A 226 -9.33 -2.73 -13.08
CA ALA A 226 -8.45 -3.52 -12.24
C ALA A 226 -9.16 -4.80 -11.77
N GLY A 227 -8.77 -5.97 -12.29
CA GLY A 227 -9.25 -7.23 -11.70
C GLY A 227 -8.39 -8.44 -11.97
N HIS A 228 -7.07 -8.23 -11.97
CA HIS A 228 -6.13 -9.32 -11.87
C HIS A 228 -5.55 -9.37 -10.43
N PRO A 229 -5.62 -10.52 -9.72
CA PRO A 229 -5.25 -10.62 -8.30
C PRO A 229 -3.80 -10.20 -8.01
N PHE A 230 -2.92 -10.48 -8.96
CA PHE A 230 -1.52 -10.07 -8.99
C PHE A 230 -1.22 -8.65 -8.48
N MET A 231 -2.07 -7.66 -8.78
CA MET A 231 -1.81 -6.25 -8.44
C MET A 231 -2.64 -5.73 -7.26
N PHE A 232 -3.59 -6.51 -6.72
CA PHE A 232 -4.52 -6.02 -5.71
C PHE A 232 -3.81 -5.53 -4.45
N ALA A 233 -2.80 -6.27 -3.97
CA ALA A 233 -2.05 -5.87 -2.78
C ALA A 233 -1.40 -4.49 -2.95
N LEU A 234 -0.84 -4.21 -4.14
CA LEU A 234 -0.23 -2.92 -4.45
C LEU A 234 -1.30 -1.81 -4.49
N ALA A 235 -2.36 -1.99 -5.27
CA ALA A 235 -3.39 -0.98 -5.43
C ALA A 235 -4.10 -0.66 -4.09
N VAL A 236 -4.39 -1.68 -3.28
CA VAL A 236 -4.98 -1.50 -1.95
C VAL A 236 -4.01 -0.78 -1.01
N ALA A 237 -2.72 -1.13 -1.00
CA ALA A 237 -1.72 -0.46 -0.18
C ALA A 237 -1.54 1.03 -0.53
N LEU A 238 -1.86 1.42 -1.78
CA LEU A 238 -1.88 2.81 -2.26
C LEU A 238 -3.20 3.54 -1.95
N GLY A 239 -4.19 2.85 -1.38
CA GLY A 239 -5.45 3.44 -0.93
C GLY A 239 -6.61 3.37 -1.93
N CYS A 240 -6.57 2.43 -2.89
CA CYS A 240 -7.73 2.02 -3.68
C CYS A 240 -8.65 1.12 -2.85
N ASP A 241 -9.96 1.37 -2.97
CA ASP A 241 -11.02 0.72 -2.19
C ASP A 241 -11.91 -0.18 -3.04
N LEU A 242 -12.07 0.15 -4.32
CA LEU A 242 -13.00 -0.51 -5.22
C LEU A 242 -12.29 -0.88 -6.52
N PHE A 243 -12.67 -2.01 -7.09
CA PHE A 243 -12.10 -2.61 -8.29
C PHE A 243 -13.23 -3.15 -9.15
N ASP A 244 -13.07 -3.15 -10.47
CA ASP A 244 -13.98 -3.84 -11.38
C ASP A 244 -13.21 -4.56 -12.48
N SER A 245 -13.72 -5.72 -12.91
CA SER A 245 -13.16 -6.36 -14.09
C SER A 245 -14.01 -7.43 -14.74
N ALA A 246 -13.90 -7.48 -16.07
CA ALA A 246 -14.34 -8.59 -16.91
C ALA A 246 -13.21 -9.63 -17.14
N ALA A 247 -12.00 -9.38 -16.64
CA ALA A 247 -10.82 -10.19 -16.93
C ALA A 247 -11.01 -11.66 -16.54
N TYR A 248 -11.68 -11.96 -15.43
CA TYR A 248 -11.95 -13.34 -15.02
C TYR A 248 -12.67 -14.16 -16.12
N ALA A 249 -13.61 -13.52 -16.83
CA ALA A 249 -14.36 -14.13 -17.92
C ALA A 249 -13.64 -14.01 -19.28
N ILE A 250 -13.00 -12.88 -19.57
CA ILE A 250 -12.23 -12.68 -20.83
C ILE A 250 -11.09 -13.70 -20.89
N TYR A 251 -10.34 -13.86 -19.80
CA TYR A 251 -9.21 -14.78 -19.73
C TYR A 251 -9.68 -16.22 -19.88
N ALA A 252 -10.81 -16.57 -19.24
CA ALA A 252 -11.39 -17.89 -19.38
C ALA A 252 -11.73 -18.23 -20.84
N ARG A 253 -12.24 -17.27 -21.63
CA ARG A 253 -12.53 -17.47 -23.07
C ARG A 253 -11.29 -17.79 -23.89
N GLU A 254 -10.14 -17.29 -23.44
CA GLU A 254 -8.83 -17.48 -24.08
C GLU A 254 -8.03 -18.63 -23.46
N ASN A 255 -8.68 -19.51 -22.68
CA ASN A 255 -8.04 -20.60 -21.93
C ASN A 255 -6.92 -20.13 -20.99
N ARG A 256 -7.04 -18.93 -20.41
CA ARG A 256 -6.10 -18.36 -19.45
C ARG A 256 -6.55 -18.57 -18.00
N TYR A 257 -5.60 -19.01 -17.18
CA TYR A 257 -5.74 -19.37 -15.78
C TYR A 257 -5.02 -18.33 -14.89
N MET A 258 -5.77 -17.66 -14.02
CA MET A 258 -5.23 -16.62 -13.12
C MET A 258 -4.69 -17.22 -11.80
N THR A 259 -3.58 -16.68 -11.34
CA THR A 259 -3.01 -16.88 -10.01
C THR A 259 -2.68 -15.53 -9.37
N GLU A 260 -2.38 -15.51 -8.07
CA GLU A 260 -1.86 -14.32 -7.40
C GLU A 260 -0.48 -13.88 -7.90
N GLN A 261 0.22 -14.72 -8.68
CA GLN A 261 1.56 -14.43 -9.22
C GLN A 261 1.51 -14.02 -10.69
N GLY A 262 0.41 -14.25 -11.39
CA GLY A 262 0.30 -13.93 -12.81
C GLY A 262 -0.77 -14.75 -13.51
N THR A 263 -0.55 -15.00 -14.80
CA THR A 263 -1.46 -15.76 -15.64
C THR A 263 -0.69 -16.84 -16.39
N SER A 264 -1.27 -18.04 -16.47
CA SER A 264 -0.75 -19.16 -17.28
C SER A 264 -1.76 -19.53 -18.34
N ARG A 265 -1.33 -20.13 -19.46
CA ARG A 265 -2.26 -20.79 -20.38
C ARG A 265 -2.59 -22.18 -19.83
N LEU A 266 -3.83 -22.61 -19.98
CA LEU A 266 -4.28 -23.91 -19.47
C LEU A 266 -3.46 -25.08 -20.04
N ASN A 267 -3.06 -25.00 -21.31
CA ASN A 267 -2.26 -26.03 -21.98
C ASN A 267 -0.78 -26.08 -21.55
N GLU A 268 -0.33 -25.12 -20.74
CA GLU A 268 1.03 -25.09 -20.18
C GLU A 268 1.06 -25.61 -18.73
N LEU A 269 -0.10 -25.93 -18.15
CA LEU A 269 -0.20 -26.38 -16.75
C LEU A 269 -0.14 -27.91 -16.67
N GLU A 270 0.81 -28.42 -15.91
CA GLU A 270 0.84 -29.83 -15.49
C GLU A 270 -0.02 -30.07 -14.25
N TYR A 271 -0.07 -29.10 -13.33
CA TYR A 271 -0.84 -29.15 -12.10
C TYR A 271 -1.62 -27.85 -11.92
N PHE A 272 -2.77 -27.91 -11.25
CA PHE A 272 -3.44 -26.71 -10.76
C PHE A 272 -2.84 -26.29 -9.41
N PRO A 273 -2.17 -25.12 -9.31
CA PRO A 273 -1.63 -24.61 -8.04
C PRO A 273 -2.73 -23.95 -7.18
N CYS A 274 -3.89 -24.58 -7.06
CA CYS A 274 -5.07 -24.02 -6.41
C CYS A 274 -5.92 -25.11 -5.77
N ALA A 275 -6.46 -24.81 -4.58
CA ALA A 275 -7.35 -25.69 -3.84
C ALA A 275 -8.82 -25.23 -3.90
N CYS A 276 -9.22 -24.42 -4.90
CA CYS A 276 -10.62 -24.02 -5.05
C CYS A 276 -11.51 -25.24 -5.39
N PRO A 277 -12.83 -25.17 -5.15
CA PRO A 277 -13.75 -26.30 -5.39
C PRO A 277 -13.75 -26.86 -6.82
N ARG A 278 -13.24 -26.08 -7.79
CA ARG A 278 -13.05 -26.50 -9.18
C ARG A 278 -11.75 -27.27 -9.36
N CYS A 279 -10.61 -26.67 -9.01
CA CYS A 279 -9.30 -27.27 -9.19
C CYS A 279 -9.07 -28.52 -8.33
N SER A 280 -9.70 -28.64 -7.16
CA SER A 280 -9.48 -29.78 -6.26
C SER A 280 -10.06 -31.11 -6.75
N LYS A 281 -10.84 -31.11 -7.84
CA LYS A 281 -11.60 -32.27 -8.32
C LYS A 281 -11.19 -32.77 -9.71
N THR A 282 -10.22 -32.13 -10.35
CA THR A 282 -9.89 -32.36 -11.75
C THR A 282 -8.44 -31.95 -12.04
N THR A 283 -7.88 -32.42 -13.14
CA THR A 283 -6.53 -32.03 -13.60
C THR A 283 -6.59 -31.04 -14.78
N PRO A 284 -5.49 -30.35 -15.11
CA PRO A 284 -5.44 -29.51 -16.31
C PRO A 284 -5.77 -30.25 -17.60
N LYS A 285 -5.33 -31.52 -17.73
CA LYS A 285 -5.63 -32.36 -18.88
C LYS A 285 -7.13 -32.62 -19.04
N ASP A 286 -7.80 -33.02 -17.96
CA ASP A 286 -9.24 -33.26 -17.99
C ASP A 286 -10.00 -31.99 -18.41
N VAL A 287 -9.58 -30.83 -17.92
CA VAL A 287 -10.21 -29.53 -18.25
C VAL A 287 -9.94 -29.14 -19.71
N LEU A 288 -8.79 -29.48 -20.28
CA LEU A 288 -8.51 -29.25 -21.70
C LEU A 288 -9.43 -30.07 -22.61
N GLU A 289 -9.75 -31.30 -22.20
CA GLU A 289 -10.62 -32.23 -22.92
C GLU A 289 -12.12 -31.87 -22.81
N MET A 290 -12.51 -31.00 -21.87
CA MET A 290 -13.89 -30.52 -21.74
C MET A 290 -14.39 -29.75 -22.97
N PRO A 291 -15.71 -29.78 -23.26
CA PRO A 291 -16.34 -28.89 -24.22
C PRO A 291 -16.01 -27.42 -23.93
N GLN A 292 -15.88 -26.61 -24.97
CA GLN A 292 -15.42 -25.21 -24.86
C GLN A 292 -16.23 -24.40 -23.82
N ASN A 293 -17.56 -24.52 -23.81
CA ASN A 293 -18.41 -23.78 -22.87
C ASN A 293 -18.22 -24.21 -21.41
N GLU A 294 -18.01 -25.50 -21.16
CA GLU A 294 -17.76 -26.04 -19.83
C GLU A 294 -16.36 -25.64 -19.33
N ARG A 295 -15.36 -25.70 -20.22
CA ARG A 295 -14.00 -25.24 -19.95
C ARG A 295 -13.95 -23.75 -19.62
N GLN A 296 -14.66 -22.92 -20.37
CA GLN A 296 -14.77 -21.48 -20.11
C GLN A 296 -15.46 -21.19 -18.76
N THR A 297 -16.54 -21.92 -18.46
CA THR A 297 -17.20 -21.82 -17.14
C THR A 297 -16.23 -22.21 -16.02
N PHE A 298 -15.53 -23.33 -16.16
CA PHE A 298 -14.53 -23.79 -15.19
C PHE A 298 -13.47 -22.72 -14.91
N LEU A 299 -12.86 -22.18 -15.96
CA LEU A 299 -11.79 -21.19 -15.83
C LEU A 299 -12.31 -19.87 -15.26
N ALA A 300 -13.51 -19.43 -15.66
CA ALA A 300 -14.10 -18.21 -15.12
C ALA A 300 -14.36 -18.33 -13.62
N GLU A 301 -14.90 -19.48 -13.19
CA GLU A 301 -15.15 -19.77 -11.77
C GLU A 301 -13.85 -19.79 -10.98
N HIS A 302 -12.83 -20.49 -11.48
CA HIS A 302 -11.49 -20.49 -10.86
C HIS A 302 -10.92 -19.07 -10.75
N ASN A 303 -10.92 -18.32 -11.85
CA ASN A 303 -10.36 -16.96 -11.90
C ASN A 303 -11.06 -16.03 -10.87
N LEU A 304 -12.40 -16.15 -10.75
CA LEU A 304 -13.16 -15.40 -9.76
C LEU A 304 -12.80 -15.82 -8.32
N TYR A 305 -12.67 -17.12 -8.04
CA TYR A 305 -12.20 -17.61 -6.73
C TYR A 305 -10.82 -17.03 -6.36
N THR A 306 -9.88 -17.00 -7.30
CA THR A 306 -8.54 -16.45 -7.08
C THR A 306 -8.61 -14.97 -6.70
N CYS A 307 -9.38 -14.17 -7.45
CA CYS A 307 -9.58 -12.76 -7.17
C CYS A 307 -10.15 -12.51 -5.76
N LEU A 308 -11.23 -13.20 -5.41
CA LEU A 308 -11.92 -13.05 -4.12
C LEU A 308 -11.06 -13.55 -2.96
N THR A 309 -10.28 -14.60 -3.17
CA THR A 309 -9.36 -15.13 -2.15
C THR A 309 -8.22 -14.16 -1.87
N GLU A 310 -7.67 -13.53 -2.91
CA GLU A 310 -6.62 -12.53 -2.72
C GLU A 310 -7.13 -11.30 -1.96
N LEU A 311 -8.33 -10.80 -2.27
CA LEU A 311 -8.93 -9.71 -1.50
C LEU A 311 -9.18 -10.09 -0.03
N ARG A 312 -9.59 -11.33 0.26
CA ARG A 312 -9.74 -11.82 1.64
C ARG A 312 -8.40 -11.87 2.38
N ARG A 313 -7.33 -12.33 1.73
CA ARG A 313 -5.95 -12.31 2.28
C ARG A 313 -5.51 -10.89 2.60
N ILE A 314 -5.74 -9.94 1.68
CA ILE A 314 -5.43 -8.52 1.85
C ILE A 314 -6.20 -7.92 3.04
N LYS A 315 -7.51 -8.18 3.14
CA LYS A 315 -8.31 -7.73 4.30
C LYS A 315 -7.78 -8.28 5.62
N ASN A 316 -7.42 -9.55 5.66
CA ASN A 316 -6.82 -10.14 6.86
C ASN A 316 -5.48 -9.47 7.21
N ALA A 317 -4.63 -9.23 6.21
CA ALA A 317 -3.36 -8.53 6.40
C ALA A 317 -3.55 -7.10 6.92
N ILE A 318 -4.56 -6.36 6.45
CA ILE A 318 -4.90 -5.03 7.00
C ILE A 318 -5.27 -5.14 8.48
N LYS A 319 -6.15 -6.09 8.84
CA LYS A 319 -6.63 -6.27 10.22
C LYS A 319 -5.51 -6.65 11.19
N GLU A 320 -4.52 -7.41 10.72
CA GLU A 320 -3.35 -7.82 11.49
C GLU A 320 -2.24 -6.75 11.51
N GLY A 321 -2.32 -5.73 10.64
CA GLY A 321 -1.27 -4.73 10.48
C GLY A 321 -0.03 -5.26 9.74
N ARG A 322 -0.25 -6.19 8.80
CA ARG A 322 0.77 -6.93 8.03
C ARG A 322 0.63 -6.75 6.51
N LEU A 323 -0.06 -5.70 6.06
CA LEU A 323 -0.28 -5.48 4.63
C LEU A 323 1.04 -5.26 3.87
N TRP A 324 2.04 -4.63 4.50
CA TRP A 324 3.32 -4.39 3.85
C TRP A 324 4.06 -5.71 3.57
N GLU A 325 4.06 -6.63 4.54
CA GLU A 325 4.62 -7.98 4.38
C GLU A 325 3.90 -8.73 3.26
N HIS A 326 2.56 -8.69 3.24
CA HIS A 326 1.77 -9.32 2.19
C HIS A 326 2.08 -8.73 0.80
N LEU A 327 2.18 -7.40 0.70
CA LEU A 327 2.59 -6.70 -0.52
C LEU A 327 3.99 -7.13 -0.96
N LYS A 328 4.96 -7.24 -0.04
CA LYS A 328 6.31 -7.71 -0.38
C LYS A 328 6.33 -9.12 -0.94
N ILE A 329 5.54 -10.03 -0.37
CA ILE A 329 5.42 -11.41 -0.90
C ILE A 329 4.91 -11.37 -2.35
N ARG A 330 3.88 -10.56 -2.64
CA ARG A 330 3.36 -10.41 -4.01
C ARG A 330 4.34 -9.72 -4.95
N ALA A 331 5.01 -8.67 -4.49
CA ALA A 331 5.95 -7.90 -5.29
C ALA A 331 7.17 -8.71 -5.73
N ASN A 332 7.64 -9.65 -4.90
CA ASN A 332 8.71 -10.57 -5.28
C ASN A 332 8.29 -11.64 -6.30
N GLY A 333 6.99 -11.75 -6.63
CA GLY A 333 6.52 -12.63 -7.70
C GLY A 333 6.87 -12.14 -9.11
N HIS A 334 7.20 -10.85 -9.29
CA HIS A 334 7.51 -10.31 -10.62
C HIS A 334 8.29 -8.98 -10.58
N PRO A 335 9.31 -8.77 -11.46
CA PRO A 335 10.13 -7.56 -11.46
C PRO A 335 9.34 -6.24 -11.53
N ALA A 336 8.29 -6.18 -12.35
CA ALA A 336 7.48 -4.97 -12.49
C ALA A 336 6.73 -4.56 -11.20
N LEU A 337 6.27 -5.52 -10.39
CA LEU A 337 5.67 -5.20 -9.09
C LEU A 337 6.74 -4.82 -8.07
N LEU A 338 7.90 -5.46 -8.10
CA LEU A 338 9.03 -5.08 -7.24
C LEU A 338 9.51 -3.65 -7.54
N GLN A 339 9.57 -3.27 -8.82
CA GLN A 339 9.86 -1.90 -9.24
C GLN A 339 8.80 -0.91 -8.72
N ALA A 340 7.53 -1.29 -8.78
CA ALA A 340 6.44 -0.48 -8.22
C ALA A 340 6.56 -0.34 -6.70
N LEU A 341 6.88 -1.41 -5.96
CA LEU A 341 7.14 -1.35 -4.52
C LEU A 341 8.29 -0.38 -4.20
N LYS A 342 9.40 -0.46 -4.93
CA LYS A 342 10.54 0.47 -4.76
C LYS A 342 10.13 1.93 -4.98
N LYS A 343 9.19 2.18 -5.90
CA LYS A 343 8.66 3.52 -6.20
C LYS A 343 7.92 4.15 -5.01
N LEU A 344 7.36 3.37 -4.07
CA LEU A 344 6.66 3.91 -2.89
C LEU A 344 7.55 4.83 -2.04
N LYS A 345 8.87 4.65 -2.07
CA LYS A 345 9.84 5.56 -1.40
C LYS A 345 9.66 7.02 -1.82
N LYS A 346 9.27 7.30 -3.07
CA LYS A 346 8.97 8.66 -3.56
C LYS A 346 7.82 9.33 -2.76
N TYR A 347 6.91 8.54 -2.22
CA TYR A 347 5.69 8.98 -1.54
C TYR A 347 5.72 8.72 -0.03
N GLU A 348 6.87 8.36 0.52
CA GLU A 348 7.02 7.89 1.89
C GLU A 348 6.46 8.88 2.93
N ASP A 349 6.60 10.19 2.68
CA ASP A 349 6.09 11.24 3.56
C ASP A 349 4.56 11.30 3.62
N PHE A 350 3.90 11.14 2.47
CA PHE A 350 2.45 11.15 2.40
C PHE A 350 1.87 9.87 3.01
N ILE A 351 2.47 8.73 2.69
CA ILE A 351 2.08 7.43 3.22
C ILE A 351 2.23 7.44 4.75
N GLU A 352 3.36 7.90 5.27
CA GLU A 352 3.63 7.95 6.71
C GLU A 352 2.60 8.79 7.47
N ARG A 353 2.23 9.96 6.95
CA ARG A 353 1.27 10.87 7.58
C ARG A 353 -0.12 10.25 7.74
N HIS A 354 -0.53 9.39 6.81
CA HIS A 354 -1.87 8.80 6.78
C HIS A 354 -1.92 7.35 7.29
N SER A 355 -0.77 6.76 7.61
CA SER A 355 -0.67 5.41 8.17
C SER A 355 -0.91 5.40 9.69
N PRO A 356 -1.44 4.31 10.26
CA PRO A 356 -1.58 4.16 11.71
C PRO A 356 -0.24 4.39 12.45
N THR A 357 -0.31 4.98 13.64
CA THR A 357 0.86 5.19 14.51
C THR A 357 1.32 3.92 15.22
N THR A 358 0.38 3.01 15.47
CA THR A 358 0.59 1.73 16.17
C THR A 358 -0.19 0.63 15.48
N LYS A 359 0.27 -0.62 15.58
CA LYS A 359 -0.43 -1.80 15.07
C LYS A 359 -0.50 -2.89 16.13
N LYS A 360 -1.38 -3.86 15.92
CA LYS A 360 -1.61 -4.99 16.84
C LYS A 360 -0.44 -5.99 16.82
N ALA A 361 0.15 -6.24 15.66
CA ALA A 361 1.24 -7.19 15.49
C ALA A 361 2.63 -6.51 15.45
N GLY A 362 3.65 -7.28 15.83
CA GLY A 362 5.04 -6.94 15.54
C GLY A 362 5.34 -7.03 14.04
N ILE A 363 6.32 -6.22 13.62
CA ILE A 363 6.65 -5.95 12.22
C ILE A 363 7.87 -6.73 11.76
N PHE A 364 7.90 -7.17 10.50
CA PHE A 364 9.06 -7.83 9.91
C PHE A 364 9.79 -6.96 8.89
N PHE A 365 11.09 -6.80 9.10
CA PHE A 365 12.01 -6.09 8.21
C PHE A 365 12.94 -7.08 7.54
N PHE A 366 12.90 -7.14 6.21
CA PHE A 366 13.65 -8.12 5.42
C PHE A 366 14.86 -7.48 4.74
N ASP A 367 14.71 -6.28 4.18
CA ASP A 367 15.73 -5.63 3.34
C ASP A 367 15.52 -4.10 3.24
N SER A 368 16.35 -3.45 2.43
CA SER A 368 16.34 -2.00 2.24
C SER A 368 15.05 -1.42 1.64
N LEU A 369 14.19 -2.23 1.00
CA LEU A 369 12.88 -1.75 0.53
C LEU A 369 11.97 -1.40 1.71
N ASP A 370 12.18 -2.03 2.86
CA ASP A 370 11.43 -1.74 4.08
C ASP A 370 11.81 -0.38 4.71
N LEU A 371 12.87 0.28 4.25
CA LEU A 371 13.25 1.63 4.71
C LEU A 371 12.19 2.69 4.36
N ALA A 372 11.38 2.44 3.33
CA ALA A 372 10.26 3.30 2.92
C ALA A 372 8.99 3.08 3.76
N ARG A 373 9.00 2.14 4.72
CA ARG A 373 7.85 1.88 5.58
C ARG A 373 7.48 3.11 6.42
N PRO A 374 6.18 3.35 6.64
CA PRO A 374 5.69 4.44 7.50
C PRO A 374 6.39 4.52 8.85
N GLU A 375 6.64 3.38 9.49
CA GLU A 375 7.20 3.34 10.83
C GLU A 375 8.66 3.78 10.89
N VAL A 376 9.46 3.41 9.87
CA VAL A 376 10.87 3.80 9.76
C VAL A 376 10.98 5.29 9.45
N VAL A 377 10.17 5.76 8.49
CA VAL A 377 10.09 7.17 8.10
C VAL A 377 9.68 8.04 9.29
N ARG A 378 8.67 7.59 10.04
CA ARG A 378 8.16 8.28 11.23
C ARG A 378 9.20 8.37 12.34
N HIS A 379 9.89 7.26 12.62
CA HIS A 379 10.97 7.25 13.61
C HIS A 379 12.06 8.23 13.22
N ARG A 380 12.54 8.17 11.97
CA ARG A 380 13.54 9.10 11.42
C ARG A 380 13.14 10.56 11.63
N LYS A 381 11.91 10.94 11.23
CA LYS A 381 11.40 12.31 11.38
C LYS A 381 11.28 12.75 12.82
N ARG A 382 10.70 11.90 13.69
CA ARG A 382 10.52 12.22 15.11
C ARG A 382 11.86 12.37 15.82
N MET A 383 12.85 11.54 15.48
CA MET A 383 14.21 11.67 15.99
C MET A 383 14.88 12.99 15.58
N SER A 384 14.65 13.48 14.35
CA SER A 384 15.22 14.75 13.90
C SER A 384 14.46 16.00 14.36
N GLU A 385 13.13 15.92 14.46
CA GLU A 385 12.26 17.09 14.65
C GLU A 385 11.78 17.27 16.09
N ARG A 386 11.70 16.19 16.88
CA ARG A 386 10.99 16.19 18.17
C ARG A 386 11.82 15.66 19.34
N TYR A 387 12.75 14.75 19.07
CA TYR A 387 13.57 14.17 20.12
C TYR A 387 14.70 15.12 20.54
N ALA A 388 14.87 15.29 21.84
CA ALA A 388 16.01 15.97 22.43
C ALA A 388 16.68 15.03 23.44
N PRO A 389 18.02 14.86 23.38
CA PRO A 389 18.74 14.10 24.40
C PRO A 389 18.56 14.65 25.82
N PRO A 390 18.85 13.85 26.87
CA PRO A 390 18.86 14.33 28.24
C PRO A 390 19.76 15.57 28.39
N LYS A 391 19.23 16.65 29.00
CA LYS A 391 19.88 17.98 29.03
C LYS A 391 21.30 17.99 29.62
N LYS A 392 21.58 17.06 30.55
CA LYS A 392 22.86 16.95 31.23
C LYS A 392 23.85 16.01 30.54
N ALA A 393 23.44 15.32 29.48
CA ALA A 393 24.26 14.32 28.80
C ALA A 393 25.49 14.96 28.16
N GLU A 394 26.67 14.51 28.56
CA GLU A 394 27.96 14.93 28.01
C GLU A 394 28.62 13.80 27.21
N LEU A 395 28.40 12.54 27.63
CA LEU A 395 28.92 11.32 27.00
C LEU A 395 27.77 10.51 26.40
N LEU A 396 27.86 10.21 25.11
CA LEU A 396 27.00 9.24 24.45
C LEU A 396 27.70 7.88 24.37
N ILE A 397 27.04 6.84 24.87
CA ILE A 397 27.43 5.45 24.66
C ILE A 397 26.54 4.87 23.55
N LEU A 398 27.14 4.50 22.42
CA LEU A 398 26.45 3.88 21.29
C LEU A 398 26.68 2.38 21.29
N MET A 399 25.64 1.59 21.53
CA MET A 399 25.67 0.13 21.55
C MET A 399 25.10 -0.45 20.25
N PRO A 400 25.60 -1.59 19.73
CA PRO A 400 24.99 -2.26 18.59
C PRO A 400 23.66 -2.89 19.00
N GLN A 401 22.75 -3.00 18.04
CA GLN A 401 21.58 -3.85 18.21
C GLN A 401 21.95 -5.27 18.60
N ILE A 402 21.01 -5.93 19.26
CA ILE A 402 21.09 -7.30 19.73
C ILE A 402 19.76 -8.00 19.48
N GLN A 403 19.73 -9.33 19.56
CA GLN A 403 18.51 -10.08 19.28
C GLN A 403 17.38 -9.78 20.28
N MET A 404 17.70 -9.66 21.57
CA MET A 404 16.68 -9.41 22.60
C MET A 404 16.17 -7.97 22.57
N LYS A 405 14.85 -7.82 22.43
CA LYS A 405 14.13 -6.54 22.50
C LYS A 405 13.06 -6.58 23.60
N PRO A 406 12.77 -5.44 24.27
CA PRO A 406 13.51 -4.17 24.22
C PRO A 406 14.97 -4.33 24.68
N PHE A 407 15.87 -3.52 24.12
CA PHE A 407 17.31 -3.72 24.26
C PHE A 407 17.82 -3.56 25.69
N HIS A 408 17.17 -2.73 26.52
CA HIS A 408 17.53 -2.56 27.93
C HIS A 408 17.35 -3.84 28.76
N LYS A 409 16.56 -4.82 28.30
CA LYS A 409 16.38 -6.11 29.00
C LYS A 409 17.57 -7.04 28.85
N SER A 410 18.46 -6.75 27.90
CA SER A 410 19.63 -7.58 27.61
C SER A 410 20.64 -7.69 28.73
N LYS A 411 21.31 -8.84 28.77
CA LYS A 411 22.42 -9.08 29.71
C LYS A 411 23.53 -8.05 29.50
N MET A 412 23.93 -7.81 28.26
CA MET A 412 24.96 -6.82 27.90
C MET A 412 24.62 -5.41 28.44
N PHE A 413 23.39 -4.95 28.24
CA PHE A 413 22.95 -3.65 28.76
C PHE A 413 22.92 -3.63 30.29
N LYS A 414 22.30 -4.64 30.93
CA LYS A 414 22.19 -4.72 32.40
C LYS A 414 23.56 -4.73 33.08
N GLU A 415 24.50 -5.50 32.55
CA GLU A 415 25.88 -5.55 33.04
C GLU A 415 26.58 -4.21 32.86
N THR A 416 26.46 -3.60 31.68
CA THR A 416 26.99 -2.26 31.40
C THR A 416 26.45 -1.24 32.40
N MET A 417 25.14 -1.18 32.58
CA MET A 417 24.51 -0.24 33.51
C MET A 417 24.87 -0.52 34.98
N LYS A 418 25.02 -1.78 35.39
CA LYS A 418 25.50 -2.13 36.74
C LYS A 418 26.91 -1.57 36.98
N LEU A 419 27.80 -1.71 36.01
CA LEU A 419 29.17 -1.19 36.10
C LEU A 419 29.20 0.34 36.14
N LEU A 420 28.41 1.00 35.29
CA LEU A 420 28.29 2.46 35.28
C LEU A 420 27.74 2.98 36.61
N LYS A 421 26.70 2.33 37.16
CA LYS A 421 26.13 2.70 38.47
C LYS A 421 27.12 2.58 39.62
N ASN A 422 27.96 1.54 39.58
CA ASN A 422 28.96 1.31 40.62
C ASN A 422 30.11 2.32 40.56
N LYS A 423 30.61 2.66 39.37
CA LYS A 423 31.82 3.49 39.21
C LYS A 423 31.55 4.99 39.03
N PHE A 424 30.45 5.35 38.36
CA PHE A 424 30.14 6.72 37.94
C PHE A 424 28.85 7.25 38.56
N LYS A 425 28.47 6.79 39.78
CA LYS A 425 27.18 7.11 40.43
C LYS A 425 26.79 8.60 40.38
N ARG A 426 27.74 9.51 40.61
CA ARG A 426 27.53 10.98 40.60
C ARG A 426 27.47 11.62 39.19
N GLN A 427 27.84 10.89 38.15
CA GLN A 427 27.95 11.35 36.77
C GLN A 427 27.01 10.57 35.83
N LEU A 428 26.14 9.70 36.36
CA LEU A 428 25.21 8.89 35.57
C LEU A 428 24.28 9.75 34.70
N ASP A 429 23.84 10.90 35.20
CA ASP A 429 22.99 11.85 34.46
C ASP A 429 23.73 12.54 33.30
N LYS A 430 25.06 12.41 33.24
CA LYS A 430 25.90 12.85 32.12
C LYS A 430 26.13 11.78 31.06
N ILE A 431 25.67 10.55 31.30
CA ILE A 431 25.81 9.44 30.38
C ILE A 431 24.46 9.16 29.73
N HIS A 432 24.42 9.22 28.40
CA HIS A 432 23.26 8.83 27.63
C HIS A 432 23.60 7.57 26.83
N VAL A 433 22.71 6.58 26.87
CA VAL A 433 22.90 5.30 26.18
C VAL A 433 21.90 5.20 25.05
N CYS A 434 22.40 5.00 23.84
CA CYS A 434 21.56 4.69 22.68
C CYS A 434 22.06 3.44 21.97
N PHE A 435 21.16 2.79 21.25
CA PHE A 435 21.47 1.71 20.33
C PHE A 435 21.55 2.22 18.89
N TYR A 436 22.37 1.60 18.04
CA TYR A 436 22.24 1.71 16.60
C TYR A 436 21.70 0.38 16.05
N ALA A 437 20.55 0.45 15.38
CA ALA A 437 19.76 -0.71 14.98
C ALA A 437 19.11 -0.52 13.61
N ALA A 438 19.03 -1.59 12.85
CA ALA A 438 18.26 -1.69 11.63
C ALA A 438 16.77 -1.90 11.97
N PRO A 439 15.87 -1.33 11.18
CA PRO A 439 16.11 -0.27 10.18
C PRO A 439 16.22 1.14 10.79
N PHE A 440 15.97 1.32 12.10
CA PHE A 440 15.63 2.61 12.70
C PHE A 440 16.80 3.60 12.90
N GLY A 441 18.04 3.20 12.68
CA GLY A 441 19.18 4.05 13.00
C GLY A 441 19.41 4.10 14.50
N VAL A 442 19.40 5.31 15.09
CA VAL A 442 19.62 5.48 16.53
C VAL A 442 18.33 5.29 17.31
N ILE A 443 18.38 4.47 18.36
CA ILE A 443 17.30 4.24 19.32
C ILE A 443 17.81 4.61 20.73
N PRO A 444 17.39 5.76 21.27
CA PRO A 444 17.60 6.08 22.68
C PRO A 444 16.90 5.08 23.59
N ILE A 445 17.48 4.80 24.77
CA ILE A 445 16.92 3.81 25.69
C ILE A 445 15.56 4.24 26.25
N GLU A 446 15.32 5.55 26.30
CA GLU A 446 14.08 6.19 26.70
C GLU A 446 12.91 5.84 25.75
N LEU A 447 13.22 5.36 24.55
CA LEU A 447 12.25 5.03 23.52
C LEU A 447 12.19 3.53 23.19
N ASP A 448 13.07 2.68 23.74
CA ASP A 448 13.26 1.32 23.22
C ASP A 448 12.05 0.38 23.42
N GLU A 449 11.15 0.69 24.36
CA GLU A 449 9.88 -0.01 24.57
C GLU A 449 8.74 0.49 23.67
N ILE A 450 8.91 1.63 22.99
CA ILE A 450 7.86 2.27 22.20
C ILE A 450 7.71 1.56 20.86
N TYR A 451 6.46 1.34 20.44
CA TYR A 451 6.18 0.75 19.14
C TYR A 451 6.77 1.57 17.99
N PRO A 452 7.41 0.93 16.99
CA PRO A 452 7.69 -0.51 16.86
C PRO A 452 9.12 -0.92 17.26
N LEU A 453 9.83 -0.11 18.05
CA LEU A 453 11.25 -0.29 18.35
C LEU A 453 11.54 -1.57 19.15
N SER A 454 10.56 -2.10 19.90
CA SER A 454 10.67 -3.42 20.52
C SER A 454 9.82 -4.51 19.86
N GLN A 455 8.77 -4.14 19.13
CA GLN A 455 7.88 -5.08 18.43
C GLN A 455 8.28 -5.25 16.95
N HIS A 456 9.53 -5.62 16.70
CA HIS A 456 9.97 -5.92 15.35
C HIS A 456 11.00 -7.05 15.29
N GLU A 457 11.02 -7.75 14.17
CA GLU A 457 12.10 -8.65 13.77
C GLU A 457 12.82 -8.12 12.54
N THR A 458 14.11 -8.39 12.45
CA THR A 458 14.96 -7.92 11.35
C THR A 458 15.95 -8.99 10.98
N MET A 459 16.16 -9.17 9.67
CA MET A 459 17.20 -10.04 9.14
C MET A 459 18.59 -9.54 9.54
N MET A 460 19.43 -10.44 10.04
CA MET A 460 20.82 -10.16 10.39
C MET A 460 21.78 -11.11 9.68
N PRO A 461 22.92 -10.62 9.16
CA PRO A 461 23.30 -9.20 9.13
C PRO A 461 22.50 -8.43 8.05
N PRO A 462 22.26 -7.11 8.19
CA PRO A 462 21.45 -6.36 7.23
C PRO A 462 22.13 -6.28 5.86
N ASP A 463 21.37 -6.00 4.81
CA ASP A 463 21.92 -5.68 3.49
C ASP A 463 22.73 -4.37 3.49
N MET A 464 23.49 -4.13 2.42
CA MET A 464 24.40 -2.99 2.33
C MET A 464 23.67 -1.63 2.40
N GLU A 465 22.55 -1.48 1.71
CA GLU A 465 21.79 -0.21 1.68
C GLU A 465 21.18 0.07 3.06
N THR A 466 20.69 -0.96 3.76
CA THR A 466 20.22 -0.82 5.16
C THR A 466 21.36 -0.43 6.11
N ARG A 467 22.56 -1.01 5.96
CA ARG A 467 23.73 -0.61 6.77
C ARG A 467 24.13 0.83 6.53
N GLU A 468 24.16 1.27 5.28
CA GLU A 468 24.47 2.65 4.90
C GLU A 468 23.41 3.62 5.42
N TYR A 469 22.12 3.25 5.34
CA TYR A 469 21.04 4.04 5.91
C TYR A 469 21.23 4.25 7.42
N VAL A 470 21.47 3.18 8.19
CA VAL A 470 21.69 3.28 9.64
C VAL A 470 22.95 4.07 9.97
N ALA A 471 24.03 3.90 9.20
CA ALA A 471 25.25 4.67 9.35
C ALA A 471 24.98 6.18 9.15
N ASN A 472 24.21 6.54 8.13
CA ASN A 472 23.80 7.92 7.85
C ASN A 472 22.89 8.48 8.95
N GLN A 473 21.90 7.73 9.43
CA GLN A 473 21.04 8.18 10.55
C GLN A 473 21.86 8.39 11.83
N THR A 474 22.84 7.52 12.09
CA THR A 474 23.74 7.64 13.25
C THR A 474 24.60 8.91 13.14
N ALA A 475 25.19 9.16 11.98
CA ALA A 475 25.96 10.38 11.74
C ALA A 475 25.09 11.64 11.87
N ASN A 476 23.86 11.63 11.34
CA ASN A 476 22.92 12.75 11.44
C ASN A 476 22.56 13.05 12.90
N TYR A 477 22.28 12.03 13.70
CA TYR A 477 22.01 12.18 15.13
C TYR A 477 23.21 12.75 15.90
N ILE A 478 24.42 12.31 15.60
CA ILE A 478 25.64 12.90 16.21
C ILE A 478 25.77 14.37 15.80
N ASN A 479 25.50 14.71 14.54
CA ASN A 479 25.61 16.08 14.04
C ASN A 479 24.54 17.02 14.60
N SER A 480 23.37 16.52 15.00
CA SER A 480 22.29 17.33 15.57
C SER A 480 22.37 17.50 17.09
N THR A 481 23.36 16.86 17.75
CA THR A 481 23.49 16.86 19.21
C THR A 481 24.78 17.56 19.68
N SER A 482 24.90 17.76 20.99
CA SER A 482 25.97 18.55 21.63
C SER A 482 26.84 17.73 22.59
N TYR A 483 26.92 16.41 22.41
CA TYR A 483 27.80 15.56 23.22
C TYR A 483 29.25 16.00 23.13
N LYS A 484 29.98 15.93 24.24
CA LYS A 484 31.42 16.23 24.32
C LYS A 484 32.27 15.02 23.94
N ALA A 485 31.73 13.82 24.16
CA ALA A 485 32.41 12.57 23.89
C ALA A 485 31.42 11.49 23.43
N ILE A 486 31.91 10.54 22.62
CA ILE A 486 31.18 9.37 22.16
C ILE A 486 32.05 8.13 22.36
N LEU A 487 31.49 7.12 23.02
CA LEU A 487 32.04 5.79 23.13
C LEU A 487 31.15 4.81 22.35
N MET A 488 31.67 4.24 21.27
CA MET A 488 30.94 3.28 20.44
C MET A 488 31.37 1.84 20.75
N PHE A 489 30.42 0.93 20.93
CA PHE A 489 30.66 -0.49 20.86
C PHE A 489 30.46 -0.92 19.42
N HIS A 490 31.52 -1.45 18.82
CA HIS A 490 31.58 -1.78 17.42
C HIS A 490 31.43 -3.29 17.21
N ASP A 491 30.39 -3.65 16.49
CA ASP A 491 30.10 -5.01 16.03
C ASP A 491 30.47 -5.15 14.54
N PRO A 492 31.67 -5.65 14.22
CA PRO A 492 32.13 -5.78 12.84
C PRO A 492 31.41 -6.90 12.07
N GLU A 493 30.84 -7.90 12.74
CA GLU A 493 30.17 -9.03 12.09
C GLU A 493 28.90 -8.57 11.40
N ASN A 494 28.07 -7.81 12.13
CA ASN A 494 26.80 -7.33 11.59
C ASN A 494 26.92 -6.00 10.84
N TRP A 495 27.86 -5.13 11.24
CA TRP A 495 27.92 -3.75 10.78
C TRP A 495 29.22 -3.36 10.09
N ASN A 496 30.04 -4.34 9.70
CA ASN A 496 31.31 -4.18 8.97
C ASN A 496 32.16 -3.01 9.49
N LYS A 497 32.34 -1.93 8.72
CA LYS A 497 32.92 -0.65 9.18
C LYS A 497 32.00 0.54 8.90
N SER A 498 30.81 0.34 8.33
CA SER A 498 29.94 1.41 7.82
C SER A 498 29.54 2.38 8.92
N VAL A 499 28.93 1.89 10.01
CA VAL A 499 28.50 2.75 11.14
C VAL A 499 29.72 3.36 11.84
N LEU A 500 30.78 2.58 12.04
CA LEU A 500 32.02 3.07 12.67
C LEU A 500 32.64 4.25 11.89
N ASN A 501 32.75 4.14 10.58
CA ASN A 501 33.32 5.17 9.73
C ASN A 501 32.43 6.42 9.70
N ALA A 502 31.10 6.25 9.64
CA ALA A 502 30.15 7.35 9.72
C ALA A 502 30.26 8.11 11.06
N CYS A 503 30.34 7.38 12.19
CA CYS A 503 30.58 7.98 13.51
C CYS A 503 31.91 8.74 13.57
N LYS A 504 33.01 8.16 13.09
CA LYS A 504 34.33 8.82 13.05
C LYS A 504 34.26 10.14 12.27
N LYS A 505 33.64 10.12 11.09
CA LYS A 505 33.50 11.30 10.22
C LYS A 505 32.65 12.39 10.90
N ALA A 506 31.51 12.03 11.50
CA ALA A 506 30.64 12.97 12.21
C ALA A 506 31.33 13.60 13.44
N CYS A 507 32.03 12.79 14.23
CA CYS A 507 32.76 13.27 15.41
C CYS A 507 33.90 14.22 15.03
N SER A 508 34.68 13.89 13.99
CA SER A 508 35.75 14.74 13.48
C SER A 508 35.21 16.11 13.05
N LYS A 509 34.10 16.13 12.29
CA LYS A 509 33.44 17.36 11.84
C LYS A 509 32.98 18.27 12.99
N LYS A 510 32.57 17.70 14.13
CA LYS A 510 32.06 18.42 15.30
C LYS A 510 33.11 18.61 16.41
N ASN A 511 34.36 18.18 16.19
CA ASN A 511 35.42 18.14 17.21
C ASN A 511 34.99 17.41 18.51
N ILE A 512 34.25 16.31 18.35
CA ILE A 512 33.77 15.46 19.46
C ILE A 512 34.81 14.37 19.73
N LYS A 513 35.16 14.14 21.00
CA LYS A 513 36.08 13.05 21.37
C LYS A 513 35.44 11.70 21.03
N PHE A 514 36.08 10.91 20.19
CA PHE A 514 35.56 9.61 19.75
C PHE A 514 36.48 8.45 20.14
N LYS A 515 35.90 7.44 20.76
CA LYS A 515 36.54 6.14 21.02
C LYS A 515 35.59 5.01 20.64
N TYR A 516 36.16 3.87 20.26
CA TYR A 516 35.39 2.66 19.99
C TYR A 516 36.06 1.43 20.59
N LEU A 517 35.23 0.45 20.97
CA LEU A 517 35.64 -0.86 21.47
C LEU A 517 34.95 -1.94 20.64
N LYS A 518 35.65 -3.01 20.26
CA LYS A 518 34.96 -4.19 19.67
C LYS A 518 34.05 -4.82 20.73
N VAL A 519 32.86 -5.32 20.37
CA VAL A 519 31.91 -5.93 21.32
C VAL A 519 32.57 -7.01 22.19
N GLU A 520 33.33 -7.93 21.61
CA GLU A 520 34.08 -8.97 22.34
C GLU A 520 35.08 -8.41 23.37
N ARG A 521 35.61 -7.22 23.10
CA ARG A 521 36.59 -6.49 23.94
C ARG A 521 35.94 -5.44 24.82
N ALA A 522 34.62 -5.24 24.74
CA ALA A 522 33.83 -4.39 25.64
C ALA A 522 33.66 -5.08 27.01
N ARG A 523 34.74 -5.69 27.53
CA ARG A 523 34.83 -6.24 28.88
C ARG A 523 34.81 -5.08 29.88
N SER A 524 34.28 -5.37 31.06
CA SER A 524 34.02 -4.42 32.15
C SER A 524 35.17 -3.45 32.42
N LYS A 525 36.42 -3.95 32.50
CA LYS A 525 37.59 -3.13 32.86
C LYS A 525 38.02 -2.15 31.77
N THR A 526 38.03 -2.55 30.51
CA THR A 526 38.49 -1.71 29.39
C THR A 526 37.52 -0.58 29.12
N MET A 527 36.22 -0.87 29.11
CA MET A 527 35.16 0.12 28.99
C MET A 527 35.29 1.20 30.08
N LEU A 528 35.39 0.80 31.35
CA LEU A 528 35.46 1.75 32.47
C LEU A 528 36.70 2.66 32.36
N LYS A 529 37.85 2.13 31.93
CA LYS A 529 39.07 2.93 31.70
C LYS A 529 38.89 3.96 30.59
N GLU A 530 38.23 3.60 29.49
CA GLU A 530 37.98 4.56 28.40
C GLU A 530 36.96 5.63 28.80
N ILE A 531 35.93 5.28 29.57
CA ILE A 531 34.96 6.25 30.09
C ILE A 531 35.65 7.25 31.04
N GLU A 532 36.56 6.80 31.91
CA GLU A 532 37.36 7.70 32.77
C GLU A 532 38.17 8.70 31.94
N LYS A 533 38.86 8.22 30.89
CA LYS A 533 39.63 9.10 29.99
C LYS A 533 38.75 10.12 29.27
N LEU A 534 37.49 9.79 28.97
CA LEU A 534 36.56 10.70 28.31
C LEU A 534 36.00 11.76 29.27
N PHE A 535 35.77 11.42 30.55
CA PHE A 535 35.33 12.38 31.58
C PHE A 535 36.42 13.27 32.14
N ASN A 536 37.66 12.80 32.23
CA ASN A 536 38.78 13.60 32.73
C ASN A 536 39.09 14.74 31.76
N ARG A 537 38.60 15.94 32.10
CA ARG A 537 39.14 17.23 31.64
C ARG A 537 40.50 17.40 32.34
N ASN A 538 41.54 17.72 31.55
CA ASN A 538 42.93 17.97 31.96
C ASN A 538 43.74 16.67 32.08
N GLY A 539 44.89 16.49 31.43
CA GLY A 539 45.84 17.54 31.12
C GLY A 539 46.36 18.22 32.39
N ARG A 540 46.45 17.48 33.50
CA ARG A 540 47.36 17.81 34.61
C ARG A 540 48.25 16.60 34.80
N THR A 541 49.39 16.63 34.12
CA THR A 541 50.65 16.29 34.77
C THR A 541 50.78 17.18 36.00
N SER A 542 50.37 16.67 37.16
CA SER A 542 51.03 17.02 38.41
C SER A 542 51.89 15.80 38.76
N LEU A 543 53.12 15.84 38.25
CA LEU A 543 54.26 15.44 39.08
C LEU A 543 54.22 16.39 40.27
N ASP A 544 53.83 15.85 41.42
CA ASP A 544 54.53 15.95 42.70
C ASP A 544 53.71 15.21 43.77
#